data_AF-A0A9E7JDN2-F1
#
_entry.id   AF-A0A9E7JDN2-F1
#
_cell.length_a   1.000
_cell.length_b   1.000
_cell.length_c   1.000
_cell.angle_alpha   90.00
_cell.angle_beta   90.00
_cell.angle_gamma   90.00
#
_symmetry.space_group_name_H-M   'P 1'
#
loop_
_entity.id
_entity.type
_entity.pdbx_description
1 polymer ?
#
loop_
_entity_poly.entity_id
_entity_poly.type
_entity_poly.pdbx_seq_one_letter_code
_entity_poly.pdbx_strand_id
1 'polypeptide(L)'
;MDLRRRLPPSSAAARARRHAKPAPTIQVQASDALPLPIRHTNLLFSALFAASLVFLMRRWREKVRLSAPLHVVDLAEITAIVGLVASLIYLISFFGIAFVQSIVSSNDEEDDFILSPAAPAPTPAPAPAPKLCSLLVSTDSAEKLPEVTADDEEIIASVVAGKTPSYVLESKLGDCRRAAGIRREALRRTTGRAMEGLPLDGFDYASILGQCCELPVGYVQLPVGIAGPLLLDGRQYYVPMATTEGCLVASTNRGCKAIMVSGGASGVVLRDGMTRAPALRLPSARRAAELKAYMEEPNNFETISLVFNKSSRFARLQDVHCALAGRNLYMRFTCSTGDAMGMNMVSKGVQNVLDYLQRDFPDMDVISISGNFCADKKPAAVNWIEGRGKSVVCEAIIKEEVVKKVLKTNVLALVELNMIKNLAGSAVAGALGGFNAHASNIVSAVFIATGQDPAQNVESSHCITMMEATNDGKDLHVSVTMPSIEVGTVGGGTQLASQAACLDLLGVKGASMESPGANARLLATIVAGAVLAGELSLLSALAAGQLVKSHMKYNRSGKDLSKPVP
;
A
#
# COMPACT_ATOMS: atom_id res chain seq x y z
N MET A 1 61.20 14.47 -38.99
CA MET A 1 60.91 13.64 -37.81
C MET A 1 60.59 14.57 -36.65
N ASP A 2 59.62 15.48 -36.77
CA ASP A 2 58.15 15.25 -36.65
C ASP A 2 57.83 14.67 -35.26
N LEU A 3 57.17 15.36 -34.32
CA LEU A 3 56.11 16.36 -34.42
C LEU A 3 56.30 17.52 -33.42
N ARG A 4 55.69 18.65 -33.78
CA ARG A 4 55.98 20.03 -33.35
C ARG A 4 55.68 20.38 -31.88
N ARG A 5 56.63 21.10 -31.30
CA ARG A 5 56.59 21.85 -30.04
C ARG A 5 55.67 23.07 -30.11
N ARG A 6 55.00 23.34 -28.99
CA ARG A 6 54.40 24.62 -28.59
C ARG A 6 55.46 25.73 -28.49
N LEU A 7 55.09 26.98 -28.79
CA LEU A 7 55.48 28.17 -28.01
C LEU A 7 54.41 29.30 -28.15
N PRO A 8 54.30 30.24 -27.17
CA PRO A 8 53.20 31.24 -26.95
C PRO A 8 53.73 32.69 -27.24
N PRO A 9 53.30 33.83 -26.61
CA PRO A 9 52.05 34.30 -25.97
C PRO A 9 51.56 35.72 -26.44
N SER A 10 50.49 36.25 -25.81
CA SER A 10 50.31 37.65 -25.33
C SER A 10 49.85 38.79 -26.27
N SER A 11 48.64 39.34 -26.01
CA SER A 11 48.38 40.69 -25.43
C SER A 11 47.10 41.40 -25.94
N ALA A 12 46.59 42.26 -25.05
CA ALA A 12 45.86 43.51 -25.30
C ALA A 12 44.32 43.51 -25.36
N ALA A 13 43.79 44.55 -24.70
CA ALA A 13 42.42 44.74 -24.29
C ALA A 13 41.57 45.52 -25.30
N ALA A 14 40.25 45.37 -25.09
CA ALA A 14 39.18 46.36 -25.26
C ALA A 14 38.80 46.87 -26.67
N ARG A 15 37.57 46.53 -27.11
CA ARG A 15 36.57 47.54 -27.50
C ARG A 15 35.13 47.01 -27.50
N ALA A 16 34.24 47.83 -26.95
CA ALA A 16 32.83 47.60 -26.69
C ALA A 16 31.96 47.27 -27.92
N ARG A 17 30.94 46.41 -27.73
CA ARG A 17 29.74 46.34 -28.58
C ARG A 17 28.47 46.35 -27.74
N ARG A 18 27.57 47.23 -28.16
CA ARG A 18 26.28 47.62 -27.57
C ARG A 18 25.31 46.44 -27.45
N HIS A 19 24.48 46.47 -26.40
CA HIS A 19 23.30 45.62 -26.22
C HIS A 19 22.40 45.63 -27.46
N ALA A 20 22.21 44.46 -28.07
CA ALA A 20 21.07 44.16 -28.93
C ALA A 20 20.08 43.30 -28.12
N LYS A 21 18.81 43.72 -28.06
CA LYS A 21 17.72 42.92 -27.46
C LYS A 21 17.60 41.58 -28.19
N PRO A 22 17.38 40.44 -27.50
CA PRO A 22 17.06 39.20 -28.18
C PRO A 22 15.68 39.30 -28.84
N ALA A 23 15.58 38.80 -30.08
CA ALA A 23 14.34 38.68 -30.84
C ALA A 23 13.38 37.69 -30.15
N PRO A 24 12.05 37.88 -30.26
CA PRO A 24 11.10 36.99 -29.62
C PRO A 24 11.17 35.59 -30.25
N THR A 25 11.32 34.58 -29.40
CA THR A 25 11.18 33.16 -29.74
C THR A 25 9.74 32.90 -30.20
N ILE A 26 9.57 32.53 -31.49
CA ILE A 26 8.30 32.08 -32.03
C ILE A 26 8.07 30.66 -31.51
N GLN A 27 7.13 30.49 -30.56
CA GLN A 27 6.60 29.19 -30.19
C GLN A 27 5.70 28.70 -31.33
N VAL A 28 6.13 27.65 -32.03
CA VAL A 28 5.27 26.93 -32.99
C VAL A 28 4.28 26.09 -32.20
N GLN A 29 2.98 26.36 -32.33
CA GLN A 29 1.93 25.53 -31.74
C GLN A 29 1.50 24.45 -32.75
N ALA A 30 1.09 23.27 -32.24
CA ALA A 30 0.56 22.17 -33.07
C ALA A 30 -0.69 22.57 -33.89
N SER A 31 -1.30 23.72 -33.57
CA SER A 31 -2.36 24.38 -34.35
C SER A 31 -1.95 24.77 -35.77
N ASP A 32 -0.65 24.90 -36.04
CA ASP A 32 -0.13 25.42 -37.32
C ASP A 32 -0.02 24.32 -38.40
N ALA A 33 -0.33 23.07 -38.05
CA ALA A 33 -0.23 21.92 -38.96
C ALA A 33 -1.48 21.69 -39.84
N LEU A 34 -2.60 22.37 -39.57
CA LEU A 34 -3.86 22.19 -40.30
C LEU A 34 -4.38 23.52 -40.87
N PRO A 35 -4.80 23.58 -42.14
CA PRO A 35 -5.24 24.82 -42.80
C PRO A 35 -6.65 25.30 -42.36
N LEU A 36 -7.22 24.72 -41.30
CA LEU A 36 -8.60 24.96 -40.87
C LEU A 36 -8.64 25.37 -39.39
N PRO A 37 -9.55 26.28 -38.98
CA PRO A 37 -9.65 26.69 -37.58
C PRO A 37 -9.98 25.50 -36.66
N ILE A 38 -9.25 25.39 -35.55
CA ILE A 38 -9.30 24.29 -34.56
C ILE A 38 -10.72 23.92 -34.13
N ARG A 39 -11.60 24.91 -33.96
CA ARG A 39 -12.99 24.69 -33.55
C ARG A 39 -13.75 23.86 -34.57
N HIS A 40 -13.47 24.04 -35.86
CA HIS A 40 -14.12 23.30 -36.95
C HIS A 40 -13.53 21.90 -37.10
N THR A 41 -12.21 21.73 -36.97
CA THR A 41 -11.59 20.40 -37.01
C THR A 41 -12.02 19.54 -35.82
N ASN A 42 -12.07 20.11 -34.60
CA ASN A 42 -12.54 19.40 -33.41
C ASN A 42 -14.01 19.00 -33.52
N LEU A 43 -14.86 19.88 -34.05
CA LEU A 43 -16.27 19.56 -34.28
C LEU A 43 -16.41 18.45 -35.34
N LEU A 44 -15.65 18.53 -36.43
CA LEU A 44 -15.65 17.53 -37.49
C LEU A 44 -15.23 16.15 -36.99
N PHE A 45 -14.10 16.05 -36.28
CA PHE A 45 -13.60 14.76 -35.78
C PHE A 45 -14.44 14.20 -34.62
N SER A 46 -15.02 15.05 -33.77
CA SER A 46 -15.97 14.61 -32.74
C SER A 46 -17.27 14.09 -33.36
N ALA A 47 -17.80 14.77 -34.39
CA ALA A 47 -18.98 14.32 -35.11
C ALA A 47 -18.71 13.02 -35.89
N LEU A 48 -17.54 12.91 -36.54
CA LEU A 48 -17.11 11.70 -37.24
C LEU A 48 -16.96 10.52 -36.27
N PHE A 49 -16.37 10.73 -35.09
CA PHE A 49 -16.23 9.73 -34.04
C PHE A 49 -17.60 9.22 -33.59
N ALA A 50 -18.49 10.14 -33.19
CA ALA A 50 -19.82 9.79 -32.72
C ALA A 50 -20.66 9.10 -33.80
N ALA A 51 -20.64 9.59 -35.04
CA ALA A 51 -21.37 8.99 -36.15
C ALA A 51 -20.86 7.59 -36.50
N SER A 52 -19.54 7.40 -36.56
CA SER A 52 -18.91 6.11 -36.85
C SER A 52 -19.21 5.10 -35.74
N LEU A 53 -19.13 5.53 -34.48
CA LEU A 53 -19.44 4.68 -33.32
C LEU A 53 -20.91 4.25 -33.31
N VAL A 54 -21.84 5.18 -33.50
CA VAL A 54 -23.28 4.88 -33.55
C VAL A 54 -23.61 3.96 -34.72
N PHE A 55 -23.00 4.18 -35.89
CA PHE A 55 -23.19 3.32 -37.06
C PHE A 55 -22.71 1.89 -36.79
N LEU A 56 -21.48 1.72 -36.27
CA LEU A 56 -20.91 0.41 -35.96
C LEU A 56 -21.72 -0.32 -34.88
N MET A 57 -22.15 0.39 -33.83
CA MET A 57 -23.01 -0.18 -32.79
C MET A 57 -24.35 -0.68 -33.32
N ARG A 58 -24.97 0.05 -34.26
CA ARG A 58 -26.22 -0.39 -34.91
C ARG A 58 -25.99 -1.61 -35.80
N ARG A 59 -24.92 -1.62 -36.59
CA ARG A 59 -24.58 -2.74 -37.49
C ARG A 59 -24.19 -4.01 -36.74
N TRP A 60 -23.39 -3.89 -35.69
CA TRP A 60 -23.03 -5.03 -34.85
C TRP A 60 -24.25 -5.57 -34.10
N ARG A 61 -25.17 -4.71 -33.65
CA ARG A 61 -26.45 -5.14 -33.07
C ARG A 61 -27.30 -5.94 -34.07
N GLU A 62 -27.35 -5.54 -35.33
CA GLU A 62 -28.04 -6.28 -36.40
C GLU A 62 -27.37 -7.63 -36.67
N LYS A 63 -26.02 -7.66 -36.74
CA LYS A 63 -25.27 -8.90 -36.94
C LYS A 63 -25.47 -9.90 -35.80
N VAL A 64 -25.47 -9.42 -34.54
CA VAL A 64 -25.77 -10.25 -33.37
C VAL A 64 -27.19 -10.82 -33.44
N ARG A 65 -28.17 -10.04 -33.91
CA ARG A 65 -29.56 -10.51 -34.09
C ARG A 65 -29.72 -11.53 -35.21
N LEU A 66 -28.90 -11.44 -36.25
CA LEU A 66 -28.94 -12.32 -37.42
C LEU A 66 -27.91 -13.47 -37.33
N SER A 67 -27.24 -13.64 -36.19
CA SER A 67 -26.15 -14.61 -35.98
C SER A 67 -25.05 -14.56 -37.05
N ALA A 68 -24.82 -13.36 -37.61
CA ALA A 68 -23.78 -13.13 -38.59
C ALA A 68 -22.43 -12.90 -37.89
N PRO A 69 -21.31 -13.46 -38.38
CA PRO A 69 -20.01 -13.28 -37.75
C PRO A 69 -19.54 -11.82 -37.77
N LEU A 70 -19.17 -11.27 -36.61
CA LEU A 70 -18.76 -9.87 -36.46
C LEU A 70 -17.46 -9.51 -37.21
N HIS A 71 -16.61 -10.50 -37.51
CA HIS A 71 -15.36 -10.30 -38.23
C HIS A 71 -15.52 -10.14 -39.74
N VAL A 72 -16.71 -10.46 -40.29
CA VAL A 72 -17.02 -10.26 -41.70
C VAL A 72 -17.51 -8.83 -41.85
N VAL A 73 -16.68 -7.92 -42.35
CA VAL A 73 -17.02 -6.48 -42.48
C VAL A 73 -17.26 -6.09 -43.93
N ASP A 74 -18.32 -5.31 -44.17
CA ASP A 74 -18.58 -4.72 -45.49
C ASP A 74 -17.81 -3.40 -45.68
N LEU A 75 -17.86 -2.85 -46.90
CA LEU A 75 -17.14 -1.62 -47.23
C LEU A 75 -17.57 -0.42 -46.36
N ALA A 76 -18.84 -0.36 -45.95
CA ALA A 76 -19.35 0.71 -45.10
C ALA A 76 -18.82 0.59 -43.67
N GLU A 77 -18.75 -0.64 -43.14
CA GLU A 77 -18.16 -0.93 -41.84
C GLU A 77 -16.65 -0.69 -41.82
N ILE A 78 -15.93 -1.07 -42.88
CA ILE A 78 -14.50 -0.75 -43.03
C ILE A 78 -14.30 0.76 -43.00
N THR A 79 -15.11 1.52 -43.74
CA THR A 79 -15.02 2.99 -43.79
C THR A 79 -15.31 3.61 -42.41
N ALA A 80 -16.31 3.10 -41.69
CA ALA A 80 -16.63 3.55 -40.35
C ALA A 80 -15.54 3.18 -39.32
N ILE A 81 -14.92 2.00 -39.42
CA ILE A 81 -13.79 1.60 -38.55
C ILE A 81 -12.60 2.52 -38.79
N VAL A 82 -12.24 2.78 -40.05
CA VAL A 82 -11.16 3.70 -40.40
C VAL A 82 -11.47 5.12 -39.90
N GLY A 83 -12.70 5.60 -40.09
CA GLY A 83 -13.14 6.90 -39.57
C GLY A 83 -13.10 7.00 -38.05
N LEU A 84 -13.50 5.93 -37.35
CA LEU A 84 -13.44 5.84 -35.89
C LEU A 84 -11.99 5.87 -35.38
N VAL A 85 -11.09 5.08 -35.99
CA VAL A 85 -9.67 5.04 -35.60
C VAL A 85 -8.98 6.38 -35.90
N ALA A 86 -9.20 6.96 -37.07
CA ALA A 86 -8.61 8.25 -37.45
C ALA A 86 -9.09 9.39 -36.54
N SER A 87 -10.39 9.44 -36.23
CA SER A 87 -10.94 10.43 -35.30
C SER A 87 -10.48 10.21 -33.85
N LEU A 88 -10.35 8.95 -33.41
CA LEU A 88 -9.81 8.63 -32.09
C LEU A 88 -8.34 9.05 -31.95
N ILE A 89 -7.51 8.77 -32.96
CA ILE A 89 -6.11 9.22 -32.97
C ILE A 89 -6.06 10.74 -32.91
N TYR A 90 -6.85 11.44 -33.72
CA TYR A 90 -6.91 12.91 -33.68
C TYR A 90 -7.33 13.44 -32.30
N LEU A 91 -8.40 12.90 -31.71
CA LEU A 91 -8.91 13.33 -30.41
C LEU A 91 -7.91 13.03 -29.28
N ILE A 92 -7.25 11.87 -29.29
CA ILE A 92 -6.21 11.53 -28.31
C ILE A 92 -4.97 12.42 -28.49
N SER A 93 -4.51 12.64 -29.72
CA SER A 93 -3.35 13.50 -29.96
C SER A 93 -3.63 14.96 -29.57
N PHE A 94 -4.83 15.48 -29.84
CA PHE A 94 -5.16 16.88 -29.57
C PHE A 94 -5.53 17.15 -28.10
N PHE A 95 -6.34 16.27 -27.46
CA PHE A 95 -6.62 16.38 -26.01
C PHE A 95 -5.45 15.89 -25.14
N GLY A 96 -4.69 14.92 -25.63
CA GLY A 96 -3.51 14.37 -24.96
C GLY A 96 -2.35 15.36 -24.90
N ILE A 97 -2.14 16.21 -25.92
CA ILE A 97 -1.09 17.25 -25.85
C ILE A 97 -1.45 18.36 -24.86
N ALA A 98 -2.72 18.75 -24.73
CA ALA A 98 -3.13 19.71 -23.70
C ALA A 98 -2.95 19.14 -22.27
N PHE A 99 -3.22 17.85 -22.09
CA PHE A 99 -2.98 17.14 -20.83
C PHE A 99 -1.47 16.96 -20.54
N VAL A 100 -0.67 16.61 -21.55
CA VAL A 100 0.79 16.46 -21.42
C VAL A 100 1.47 17.81 -21.25
N GLN A 101 1.07 18.87 -21.94
CA GLN A 101 1.58 20.23 -21.72
C GLN A 101 1.20 20.76 -20.33
N SER A 102 0.02 20.44 -19.81
CA SER A 102 -0.33 20.75 -18.40
C SER A 102 0.56 20.02 -17.39
N ILE A 103 1.11 18.86 -17.74
CA ILE A 103 2.00 18.05 -16.88
C ILE A 103 3.47 18.46 -17.08
N VAL A 104 3.86 18.86 -18.29
CA VAL A 104 5.22 19.33 -18.61
C VAL A 104 5.42 20.77 -18.12
N SER A 105 4.44 21.66 -18.26
CA SER A 105 4.51 23.01 -17.67
C SER A 105 4.46 23.02 -16.14
N SER A 106 4.04 21.93 -15.48
CA SER A 106 4.21 21.76 -14.02
C SER A 106 5.58 21.18 -13.63
N ASN A 107 6.36 20.69 -14.59
CA ASN A 107 7.69 20.10 -14.38
C ASN A 107 8.84 20.99 -14.88
N ASP A 108 8.56 22.04 -15.66
CA ASP A 108 9.58 22.97 -16.21
C ASP A 108 10.01 24.09 -15.23
N GLU A 109 9.56 24.10 -13.97
CA GLU A 109 10.06 25.06 -12.96
C GLU A 109 11.33 24.59 -12.22
N GLU A 110 11.89 23.40 -12.51
CA GLU A 110 13.07 22.88 -11.77
C GLU A 110 14.41 22.89 -12.54
N ASP A 111 14.45 23.18 -13.83
CA ASP A 111 15.70 23.11 -14.61
C ASP A 111 16.01 24.39 -15.39
N ASP A 112 16.35 25.48 -14.68
CA ASP A 112 17.19 26.55 -15.26
C ASP A 112 17.78 27.47 -14.19
N PHE A 113 18.83 27.03 -13.48
CA PHE A 113 19.73 27.98 -12.81
C PHE A 113 21.16 27.47 -12.60
N ILE A 114 21.98 27.54 -13.64
CA ILE A 114 23.44 27.66 -13.48
C ILE A 114 23.95 28.81 -14.36
N LEU A 115 24.30 29.94 -13.71
CA LEU A 115 25.46 30.79 -14.06
C LEU A 115 25.79 31.76 -12.89
N SER A 116 27.04 31.62 -12.40
CA SER A 116 28.00 32.50 -11.69
C SER A 116 27.63 33.91 -11.13
N PRO A 117 28.42 34.43 -10.16
CA PRO A 117 27.93 35.07 -8.93
C PRO A 117 27.74 36.59 -9.03
N ALA A 118 26.64 37.09 -8.46
CA ALA A 118 26.47 38.49 -8.09
C ALA A 118 26.41 38.62 -6.57
N ALA A 119 27.09 39.65 -6.04
CA ALA A 119 27.29 39.92 -4.62
C ALA A 119 25.97 40.06 -3.83
N PRO A 120 25.92 39.66 -2.55
CA PRO A 120 24.69 39.63 -1.77
C PRO A 120 24.26 41.04 -1.34
N ALA A 121 22.98 41.36 -1.58
CA ALA A 121 22.27 42.41 -0.85
C ALA A 121 21.85 41.86 0.53
N PRO A 122 21.76 42.70 1.58
CA PRO A 122 21.48 42.24 2.94
C PRO A 122 20.03 41.75 3.09
N THR A 123 19.85 40.49 3.46
CA THR A 123 18.57 39.90 3.86
C THR A 123 18.14 40.40 5.25
N PRO A 124 16.85 40.74 5.45
CA PRO A 124 16.32 41.02 6.78
C PRO A 124 16.20 39.72 7.60
N ALA A 125 16.37 39.84 8.92
CA ALA A 125 16.41 38.72 9.86
C ALA A 125 15.13 37.85 9.83
N PRO A 126 15.22 36.55 10.12
CA PRO A 126 14.06 35.66 10.16
C PRO A 126 13.14 36.02 11.33
N ALA A 127 11.83 36.05 11.07
CA ALA A 127 10.80 36.21 12.10
C ALA A 127 10.76 34.98 13.03
N PRO A 128 10.42 35.16 14.32
CA PRO A 128 10.42 34.08 15.30
C PRO A 128 9.31 33.06 15.01
N ALA A 129 9.58 31.80 15.37
CA ALA A 129 8.63 30.71 15.25
C ALA A 129 7.40 30.93 16.14
N PRO A 130 6.22 30.42 15.74
CA PRO A 130 5.00 30.69 16.48
C PRO A 130 4.89 29.87 17.75
N LYS A 131 4.34 30.48 18.80
CA LYS A 131 4.24 29.84 20.12
C LYS A 131 3.24 28.67 20.13
N LEU A 132 3.75 27.51 20.55
CA LEU A 132 3.02 26.26 20.75
C LEU A 132 2.00 26.39 21.91
N CYS A 133 0.85 25.71 21.79
CA CYS A 133 -0.22 25.69 22.78
C CYS A 133 0.28 25.18 24.15
N SER A 134 0.11 25.99 25.20
CA SER A 134 0.81 25.89 26.49
C SER A 134 0.26 24.87 27.49
N LEU A 135 -0.32 23.75 27.04
CA LEU A 135 -0.97 22.79 27.95
C LEU A 135 -0.32 21.40 28.01
N LEU A 136 0.83 21.18 27.36
CA LEU A 136 1.56 19.90 27.43
C LEU A 136 3.10 20.04 27.49
N VAL A 137 3.65 21.23 27.74
CA VAL A 137 5.11 21.42 27.79
C VAL A 137 5.56 21.58 29.23
N SER A 138 6.09 20.51 29.82
CA SER A 138 7.19 20.65 30.79
C SER A 138 8.34 21.34 30.05
N THR A 139 8.63 22.58 30.45
CA THR A 139 9.53 23.53 29.76
C THR A 139 11.03 23.21 29.87
N ASP A 140 11.42 21.93 29.88
CA ASP A 140 12.84 21.50 29.98
C ASP A 140 13.32 20.56 28.86
N SER A 141 12.54 20.35 27.79
CA SER A 141 12.92 19.44 26.69
C SER A 141 12.83 20.06 25.30
N ALA A 142 13.51 21.19 25.10
CA ALA A 142 14.06 21.42 23.76
C ALA A 142 15.08 20.30 23.53
N GLU A 143 14.90 19.46 22.52
CA GLU A 143 15.91 18.48 22.07
C GLU A 143 17.21 19.24 21.80
N LYS A 144 18.08 19.35 22.81
CA LYS A 144 19.47 19.68 22.60
C LYS A 144 20.01 18.47 21.84
N LEU A 145 20.51 18.68 20.62
CA LEU A 145 21.42 17.71 20.03
C LEU A 145 22.43 17.35 21.13
N PRO A 146 22.68 16.05 21.38
CA PRO A 146 23.69 15.66 22.35
C PRO A 146 24.96 16.45 22.03
N GLU A 147 25.61 17.02 23.05
CA GLU A 147 26.90 17.69 22.85
C GLU A 147 27.81 16.71 22.13
N VAL A 148 28.10 17.01 20.85
CA VAL A 148 28.94 16.17 20.01
C VAL A 148 30.30 16.15 20.69
N THR A 149 30.67 15.01 21.24
CA THR A 149 31.97 14.86 21.89
C THR A 149 33.08 14.96 20.85
N ALA A 150 34.31 15.26 21.26
CA ALA A 150 35.46 15.28 20.34
C ALA A 150 35.63 13.93 19.61
N ASP A 151 35.34 12.82 20.30
CA ASP A 151 35.36 11.48 19.72
C ASP A 151 34.24 11.29 18.67
N ASP A 152 33.04 11.80 18.94
CA ASP A 152 31.93 11.75 17.97
C ASP A 152 32.27 12.55 16.72
N GLU A 153 32.94 13.70 16.86
CA GLU A 153 33.35 14.55 15.75
C GLU A 153 34.28 13.81 14.77
N GLU A 154 35.26 13.07 15.28
CA GLU A 154 36.16 12.25 14.45
C GLU A 154 35.39 11.15 13.71
N ILE A 155 34.48 10.47 14.40
CA ILE A 155 33.67 9.40 13.81
C ILE A 155 32.74 9.98 12.73
N ILE A 156 32.07 11.11 13.01
CA ILE A 156 31.20 11.80 12.06
C ILE A 156 32.01 12.20 10.82
N ALA A 157 33.17 12.83 10.98
CA ALA A 157 34.04 13.20 9.87
C ALA A 157 34.49 11.98 9.04
N SER A 158 34.77 10.86 9.69
CA SER A 158 35.13 9.58 9.06
C SER A 158 33.96 9.00 8.25
N VAL A 159 32.72 9.08 8.76
CA VAL A 159 31.51 8.65 8.05
C VAL A 159 31.21 9.57 6.86
N VAL A 160 31.28 10.89 7.05
CA VAL A 160 31.08 11.89 5.97
C VAL A 160 32.11 11.72 4.84
N ALA A 161 33.36 11.42 5.20
CA ALA A 161 34.42 11.15 4.23
C ALA A 161 34.33 9.75 3.56
N GLY A 162 33.33 8.93 3.91
CA GLY A 162 33.15 7.57 3.39
C GLY A 162 34.19 6.55 3.87
N LYS A 163 35.02 6.89 4.86
CA LYS A 163 36.04 5.99 5.43
C LYS A 163 35.42 4.95 6.37
N THR A 164 34.38 5.33 7.11
CA THR A 164 33.61 4.42 7.97
C THR A 164 32.22 4.21 7.39
N PRO A 165 31.85 2.97 6.98
CA PRO A 165 30.49 2.69 6.54
C PRO A 165 29.47 2.92 7.67
N SER A 166 28.33 3.52 7.36
CA SER A 166 27.34 3.86 8.39
C SER A 166 26.69 2.65 9.07
N TYR A 167 26.60 1.51 8.37
CA TYR A 167 25.94 0.29 8.89
C TYR A 167 26.76 -0.46 9.95
N VAL A 168 28.03 -0.09 10.17
CA VAL A 168 28.87 -0.73 11.20
C VAL A 168 28.84 0.00 12.54
N LEU A 169 28.19 1.18 12.61
CA LEU A 169 28.25 2.06 13.78
C LEU A 169 27.73 1.37 15.05
N GLU A 170 26.62 0.65 14.97
CA GLU A 170 26.06 -0.08 16.11
C GLU A 170 27.06 -1.10 16.67
N SER A 171 27.69 -1.89 15.78
CA SER A 171 28.68 -2.91 16.18
C SER A 171 30.00 -2.32 16.70
N LYS A 172 30.44 -1.16 16.18
CA LYS A 172 31.69 -0.51 16.59
C LYS A 172 31.56 0.26 17.89
N LEU A 173 30.42 0.90 18.11
CA LEU A 173 30.20 1.80 19.25
C LEU A 173 29.63 1.07 20.46
N GLY A 174 28.94 -0.06 20.25
CA GLY A 174 28.24 -0.77 21.33
C GLY A 174 27.01 -0.03 21.88
N ASP A 175 26.69 1.14 21.33
CA ASP A 175 25.57 1.99 21.71
C ASP A 175 24.75 2.34 20.46
N CYS A 176 23.57 1.74 20.36
CA CYS A 176 22.68 1.90 19.21
C CYS A 176 22.08 3.32 19.11
N ARG A 177 21.83 3.98 20.25
CA ARG A 177 21.29 5.35 20.26
C ARG A 177 22.37 6.33 19.80
N ARG A 178 23.60 6.19 20.30
CA ARG A 178 24.75 6.98 19.85
C ARG A 178 25.03 6.76 18.36
N ALA A 179 24.96 5.52 17.88
CA ALA A 179 25.11 5.19 16.46
C ALA A 179 24.08 5.91 15.58
N ALA A 180 22.79 5.91 15.98
CA ALA A 180 21.74 6.64 15.27
C ALA A 180 21.98 8.16 15.27
N GLY A 181 22.43 8.73 16.39
CA GLY A 181 22.77 10.14 16.50
C GLY A 181 23.94 10.56 15.59
N ILE A 182 25.03 9.80 15.60
CA ILE A 182 26.18 10.02 14.71
C ILE A 182 25.77 9.94 13.24
N ARG A 183 24.95 8.94 12.88
CA ARG A 183 24.43 8.79 11.52
C ARG A 183 23.58 9.97 11.09
N ARG A 184 22.68 10.43 11.95
CA ARG A 184 21.84 11.60 11.70
C ARG A 184 22.68 12.86 11.48
N GLU A 185 23.69 13.08 12.32
CA GLU A 185 24.58 14.24 12.20
C GLU A 185 25.47 14.18 10.94
N ALA A 186 25.99 13.00 10.60
CA ALA A 186 26.70 12.79 9.34
C ALA A 186 25.80 13.11 8.13
N LEU A 187 24.55 12.66 8.13
CA LEU A 187 23.58 12.98 7.07
C LEU A 187 23.28 14.48 7.00
N ARG A 188 23.13 15.16 8.13
CA ARG A 188 22.94 16.62 8.18
C ARG A 188 24.10 17.35 7.48
N ARG A 189 25.35 16.94 7.72
CA ARG A 189 26.53 17.54 7.10
C ARG A 189 26.65 17.24 5.61
N THR A 190 26.38 16.01 5.21
CA THR A 190 26.43 15.60 3.80
C THR A 190 25.35 16.28 2.97
N THR A 191 24.14 16.43 3.51
CA THR A 191 22.98 16.96 2.76
C THR A 191 22.76 18.46 2.96
N GLY A 192 23.31 19.06 4.01
CA GLY A 192 23.00 20.43 4.42
C GLY A 192 21.58 20.64 4.94
N ARG A 193 20.82 19.56 5.18
CA ARG A 193 19.41 19.61 5.62
C ARG A 193 19.28 19.18 7.08
N ALA A 194 18.54 19.95 7.87
CA ALA A 194 18.19 19.58 9.24
C ALA A 194 17.09 18.51 9.26
N MET A 195 17.06 17.71 10.32
CA MET A 195 16.03 16.69 10.59
C MET A 195 15.23 17.04 11.85
N GLU A 196 15.07 18.34 12.14
CA GLU A 196 14.26 18.82 13.27
C GLU A 196 12.82 18.28 13.16
N GLY A 197 12.27 17.78 14.27
CA GLY A 197 10.93 17.17 14.31
C GLY A 197 10.87 15.66 14.02
N LEU A 198 11.98 15.02 13.63
CA LEU A 198 12.14 13.57 13.75
C LEU A 198 12.81 13.29 15.10
N PRO A 199 12.13 12.74 16.11
CA PRO A 199 12.75 12.53 17.42
C PRO A 199 13.89 11.51 17.36
N LEU A 200 14.92 11.74 18.18
CA LEU A 200 15.99 10.75 18.40
C LEU A 200 15.81 10.02 19.74
N ASP A 201 15.40 10.75 20.78
CA ASP A 201 15.30 10.21 22.14
C ASP A 201 13.94 9.58 22.43
N GLY A 202 13.90 8.74 23.48
CA GLY A 202 12.67 8.04 23.90
C GLY A 202 12.35 6.77 23.09
N PHE A 203 13.30 6.26 22.30
CA PHE A 203 13.17 5.02 21.56
C PHE A 203 14.28 4.02 21.92
N ASP A 204 13.90 2.77 22.16
CA ASP A 204 14.85 1.68 22.42
C ASP A 204 15.43 1.15 21.11
N TYR A 205 16.54 1.74 20.66
CA TYR A 205 17.24 1.32 19.43
C TYR A 205 17.82 -0.10 19.51
N ALA A 206 18.07 -0.64 20.71
CA ALA A 206 18.55 -2.01 20.83
C ALA A 206 17.46 -3.02 20.41
N SER A 207 16.18 -2.69 20.65
CA SER A 207 15.04 -3.56 20.30
C SER A 207 14.82 -3.75 18.79
N ILE A 208 15.35 -2.86 17.93
CA ILE A 208 15.22 -2.95 16.47
C ILE A 208 16.44 -3.57 15.78
N LEU A 209 17.58 -3.64 16.47
CA LEU A 209 18.86 -4.04 15.88
C LEU A 209 18.80 -5.47 15.35
N GLY A 210 19.06 -5.64 14.05
CA GLY A 210 19.09 -6.94 13.38
C GLY A 210 17.73 -7.61 13.23
N GLN A 211 16.63 -6.87 13.47
CA GLN A 211 15.28 -7.45 13.49
C GLN A 211 14.23 -6.59 12.79
N CYS A 212 14.21 -5.27 12.99
CA CYS A 212 13.12 -4.41 12.52
C CYS A 212 13.54 -3.32 11.52
N CYS A 213 14.72 -2.72 11.68
CA CYS A 213 15.16 -1.62 10.83
C CYS A 213 16.69 -1.51 10.84
N GLU A 214 17.26 -1.21 9.68
CA GLU A 214 18.67 -0.89 9.50
C GLU A 214 18.89 0.62 9.42
N LEU A 215 20.09 1.07 9.79
CA LEU A 215 20.52 2.47 9.64
C LEU A 215 19.56 3.51 10.27
N PRO A 216 19.07 3.32 11.52
CA PRO A 216 18.13 4.27 12.13
C PRO A 216 18.73 5.67 12.31
N VAL A 217 17.90 6.70 12.11
CA VAL A 217 18.26 8.13 12.31
C VAL A 217 17.27 8.87 13.23
N GLY A 218 16.32 8.12 13.78
CA GLY A 218 15.16 8.61 14.52
C GLY A 218 13.97 7.68 14.28
N TYR A 219 12.78 8.13 14.66
CA TYR A 219 11.53 7.39 14.46
C TYR A 219 10.37 8.35 14.19
N VAL A 220 9.35 7.86 13.48
CA VAL A 220 8.14 8.65 13.19
C VAL A 220 7.08 8.39 14.26
N GLN A 221 6.50 9.46 14.79
CA GLN A 221 5.38 9.39 15.73
C GLN A 221 4.06 9.39 14.97
N LEU A 222 3.20 8.39 15.23
CA LEU A 222 1.86 8.29 14.66
C LEU A 222 0.82 8.35 15.79
N PRO A 223 -0.23 9.18 15.68
CA PRO A 223 -1.32 9.20 16.66
C PRO A 223 -2.03 7.85 16.72
N VAL A 224 -2.26 7.35 17.94
CA VAL A 224 -3.04 6.13 18.19
C VAL A 224 -4.37 6.53 18.84
N GLY A 225 -5.48 6.27 18.15
CA GLY A 225 -6.83 6.41 18.69
C GLY A 225 -7.44 5.04 19.03
N ILE A 226 -8.48 5.04 19.86
CA ILE A 226 -9.21 3.83 20.25
C ILE A 226 -10.63 3.88 19.70
N ALA A 227 -11.05 2.81 19.02
CA ALA A 227 -12.44 2.60 18.61
C ALA A 227 -13.06 1.46 19.42
N GLY A 228 -14.21 1.69 20.07
CA GLY A 228 -14.91 0.65 20.79
C GLY A 228 -15.86 1.14 21.89
N PRO A 229 -16.39 0.21 22.70
CA PRO A 229 -16.15 -1.23 22.61
C PRO A 229 -16.78 -1.88 21.36
N LEU A 230 -16.02 -2.73 20.67
CA LEU A 230 -16.51 -3.68 19.67
C LEU A 230 -16.95 -4.94 20.41
N LEU A 231 -18.26 -5.22 20.43
CA LEU A 231 -18.80 -6.46 20.98
C LEU A 231 -18.73 -7.55 19.90
N LEU A 232 -17.82 -8.52 20.08
CA LEU A 232 -17.52 -9.59 19.14
C LEU A 232 -17.46 -10.92 19.90
N ASP A 233 -18.26 -11.91 19.45
CA ASP A 233 -18.34 -13.24 20.06
C ASP A 233 -18.57 -13.20 21.59
N GLY A 234 -19.42 -12.27 22.03
CA GLY A 234 -19.77 -12.07 23.44
C GLY A 234 -18.71 -11.33 24.28
N ARG A 235 -17.60 -10.89 23.68
CA ARG A 235 -16.51 -10.16 24.35
C ARG A 235 -16.36 -8.73 23.81
N GLN A 236 -15.91 -7.82 24.65
CA GLN A 236 -15.70 -6.42 24.28
C GLN A 236 -14.22 -6.15 24.00
N TYR A 237 -13.94 -5.51 22.86
CA TYR A 237 -12.59 -5.12 22.46
C TYR A 237 -12.52 -3.61 22.22
N TYR A 238 -11.42 -3.00 22.67
CA TYR A 238 -11.09 -1.60 22.38
C TYR A 238 -9.97 -1.58 21.35
N VAL A 239 -10.32 -1.28 20.09
CA VAL A 239 -9.44 -1.47 18.94
C VAL A 239 -8.49 -0.29 18.81
N PRO A 240 -7.16 -0.49 18.97
CA PRO A 240 -6.18 0.56 18.74
C PRO A 240 -5.97 0.79 17.23
N MET A 241 -5.93 2.06 16.83
CA MET A 241 -5.83 2.48 15.43
C MET A 241 -4.81 3.61 15.30
N ALA A 242 -3.67 3.33 14.67
CA ALA A 242 -2.62 4.31 14.39
C ALA A 242 -2.88 4.97 13.03
N THR A 243 -3.20 6.26 13.00
CA THR A 243 -3.56 6.95 11.76
C THR A 243 -3.37 8.46 11.85
N THR A 244 -3.15 9.07 10.69
CA THR A 244 -3.20 10.53 10.50
C THR A 244 -4.45 10.97 9.73
N GLU A 245 -5.31 10.03 9.30
CA GLU A 245 -6.55 10.35 8.62
C GLU A 245 -7.63 10.79 9.62
N GLY A 246 -8.02 12.07 9.55
CA GLY A 246 -9.14 12.59 10.32
C GLY A 246 -10.44 11.85 9.99
N CYS A 247 -11.35 11.76 10.97
CA CYS A 247 -12.59 10.96 10.96
C CYS A 247 -12.43 9.43 11.07
N LEU A 248 -11.28 8.82 10.73
CA LEU A 248 -11.21 7.36 10.63
C LEU A 248 -11.61 6.66 11.93
N VAL A 249 -10.91 6.96 13.04
CA VAL A 249 -11.19 6.35 14.36
C VAL A 249 -12.60 6.66 14.83
N ALA A 250 -13.07 7.89 14.65
CA ALA A 250 -14.42 8.31 15.06
C ALA A 250 -15.52 7.58 14.26
N SER A 251 -15.28 7.37 12.96
CA SER A 251 -16.17 6.63 12.07
C SER A 251 -16.25 5.15 12.48
N THR A 252 -15.10 4.51 12.68
CA THR A 252 -15.05 3.11 13.17
C THR A 252 -15.72 2.99 14.54
N ASN A 253 -15.50 3.93 15.45
CA ASN A 253 -16.13 3.96 16.77
C ASN A 253 -17.66 4.06 16.70
N ARG A 254 -18.20 4.85 15.77
CA ARG A 254 -19.65 4.91 15.49
C ARG A 254 -20.19 3.56 14.98
N GLY A 255 -19.42 2.86 14.14
CA GLY A 255 -19.71 1.50 13.71
C GLY A 255 -19.77 0.50 14.87
N CYS A 256 -18.74 0.51 15.73
CA CYS A 256 -18.70 -0.31 16.94
C CYS A 256 -19.93 -0.06 17.83
N LYS A 257 -20.33 1.22 17.98
CA LYS A 257 -21.53 1.58 18.73
C LYS A 257 -22.78 0.95 18.13
N ALA A 258 -22.96 1.00 16.80
CA ALA A 258 -24.13 0.43 16.12
C ALA A 258 -24.20 -1.11 16.28
N ILE A 259 -23.06 -1.79 16.15
CA ILE A 259 -22.93 -3.24 16.38
C ILE A 259 -23.29 -3.58 17.82
N MET A 260 -22.65 -2.90 18.80
CA MET A 260 -22.85 -3.18 20.22
C MET A 260 -24.32 -3.05 20.64
N VAL A 261 -24.98 -1.95 20.28
CA VAL A 261 -26.38 -1.73 20.70
C VAL A 261 -27.37 -2.65 19.99
N SER A 262 -26.95 -3.33 18.92
CA SER A 262 -27.78 -4.29 18.19
C SER A 262 -27.58 -5.74 18.65
N GLY A 263 -26.65 -6.01 19.57
CA GLY A 263 -26.41 -7.34 20.14
C GLY A 263 -25.00 -7.88 19.92
N GLY A 264 -24.15 -7.16 19.18
CA GLY A 264 -22.80 -7.58 18.86
C GLY A 264 -22.67 -8.19 17.46
N ALA A 265 -21.42 -8.53 17.13
CA ALA A 265 -21.06 -9.24 15.92
C ALA A 265 -20.57 -10.65 16.27
N SER A 266 -20.59 -11.54 15.28
CA SER A 266 -20.01 -12.88 15.36
C SER A 266 -18.93 -13.05 14.30
N GLY A 267 -17.84 -13.72 14.65
CA GLY A 267 -16.69 -13.94 13.76
C GLY A 267 -16.28 -15.40 13.70
N VAL A 268 -15.92 -15.88 12.50
CA VAL A 268 -15.45 -17.25 12.29
C VAL A 268 -14.19 -17.25 11.42
N VAL A 269 -13.14 -17.91 11.91
CA VAL A 269 -11.94 -18.19 11.12
C VAL A 269 -12.18 -19.48 10.32
N LEU A 270 -12.17 -19.35 8.99
CA LEU A 270 -12.45 -20.42 8.03
C LEU A 270 -11.17 -21.18 7.62
N ARG A 271 -10.03 -20.49 7.56
CA ARG A 271 -8.72 -21.04 7.21
C ARG A 271 -7.62 -20.32 7.99
N ASP A 272 -6.54 -21.03 8.30
CA ASP A 272 -5.33 -20.49 8.96
C ASP A 272 -4.09 -21.17 8.37
N GLY A 273 -3.48 -20.55 7.36
CA GLY A 273 -2.34 -21.08 6.61
C GLY A 273 -1.58 -19.99 5.86
N MET A 274 -0.36 -19.70 6.27
CA MET A 274 0.55 -18.82 5.54
C MET A 274 1.18 -19.60 4.37
N THR A 275 1.53 -18.88 3.30
CA THR A 275 2.01 -19.51 2.06
C THR A 275 3.38 -19.05 1.60
N ARG A 276 4.11 -19.96 0.95
CA ARG A 276 5.32 -19.67 0.17
C ARG A 276 5.28 -20.51 -1.10
N ALA A 277 5.65 -19.91 -2.23
CA ALA A 277 5.63 -20.60 -3.51
C ALA A 277 6.94 -20.42 -4.27
N PRO A 278 7.88 -21.40 -4.26
CA PRO A 278 9.05 -21.37 -5.12
C PRO A 278 8.68 -21.47 -6.59
N ALA A 279 9.52 -20.86 -7.44
CA ALA A 279 9.54 -21.06 -8.88
C ALA A 279 10.72 -21.96 -9.25
N LEU A 280 10.41 -23.07 -9.90
CA LEU A 280 11.36 -24.07 -10.35
C LEU A 280 11.34 -24.16 -11.86
N ARG A 281 12.44 -24.66 -12.43
CA ARG A 281 12.56 -24.95 -13.85
C ARG A 281 13.16 -26.33 -14.04
N LEU A 282 12.59 -27.10 -14.97
CA LEU A 282 13.07 -28.43 -15.33
C LEU A 282 13.47 -28.46 -16.82
N PRO A 283 14.16 -29.53 -17.30
CA PRO A 283 14.61 -29.61 -18.69
C PRO A 283 13.47 -29.59 -19.71
N SER A 284 12.29 -30.14 -19.35
CA SER A 284 11.12 -30.19 -20.22
C SER A 284 9.81 -30.05 -19.44
N ALA A 285 8.72 -29.70 -20.14
CA ALA A 285 7.39 -29.64 -19.56
C ALA A 285 6.92 -31.00 -19.00
N ARG A 286 7.28 -32.09 -19.68
CA ARG A 286 7.02 -33.47 -19.20
C ARG A 286 7.68 -33.72 -17.85
N ARG A 287 8.95 -33.35 -17.73
CA ARG A 287 9.71 -33.53 -16.50
C ARG A 287 9.16 -32.67 -15.35
N ALA A 288 8.74 -31.45 -15.64
CA ALA A 288 8.03 -30.60 -14.67
C ALA A 288 6.69 -31.20 -14.23
N ALA A 289 5.96 -31.85 -15.15
CA ALA A 289 4.73 -32.56 -14.83
C ALA A 289 4.95 -33.80 -13.95
N GLU A 290 6.07 -34.51 -14.13
CA GLU A 290 6.47 -35.61 -13.23
C GLU A 290 6.69 -35.11 -11.79
N LEU A 291 7.38 -33.97 -11.62
CA LEU A 291 7.55 -33.38 -10.29
C LEU A 291 6.21 -32.88 -9.70
N LYS A 292 5.35 -32.25 -10.50
CA LYS A 292 3.98 -31.88 -10.06
C LYS A 292 3.21 -33.10 -9.57
N ALA A 293 3.19 -34.18 -10.35
CA ALA A 293 2.50 -35.41 -9.99
C ALA A 293 3.08 -36.01 -8.69
N TYR A 294 4.41 -35.99 -8.53
CA TYR A 294 5.04 -36.43 -7.28
C TYR A 294 4.59 -35.61 -6.06
N MET A 295 4.51 -34.28 -6.19
CA MET A 295 4.15 -33.38 -5.09
C MET A 295 2.68 -33.48 -4.68
N GLU A 296 1.79 -33.81 -5.63
CA GLU A 296 0.34 -33.91 -5.40
C GLU A 296 -0.14 -35.35 -5.15
N GLU A 297 0.74 -36.34 -5.26
CA GLU A 297 0.43 -37.74 -4.93
C GLU A 297 0.22 -37.89 -3.41
N PRO A 298 -0.97 -38.31 -2.95
CA PRO A 298 -1.28 -38.39 -1.52
C PRO A 298 -0.31 -39.24 -0.70
N ASN A 299 0.22 -40.32 -1.30
CA ASN A 299 1.18 -41.21 -0.66
C ASN A 299 2.53 -40.53 -0.35
N ASN A 300 2.89 -39.46 -1.07
CA ASN A 300 4.13 -38.72 -0.84
C ASN A 300 3.97 -37.58 0.18
N PHE A 301 2.75 -37.11 0.41
CA PHE A 301 2.48 -35.95 1.25
C PHE A 301 2.99 -36.12 2.69
N GLU A 302 2.87 -37.32 3.27
CA GLU A 302 3.37 -37.58 4.63
C GLU A 302 4.88 -37.36 4.74
N THR A 303 5.65 -37.85 3.74
CA THR A 303 7.10 -37.66 3.70
C THR A 303 7.47 -36.19 3.48
N ILE A 304 6.78 -35.51 2.56
CA ILE A 304 7.00 -34.08 2.28
C ILE A 304 6.70 -33.25 3.54
N SER A 305 5.58 -33.53 4.21
CA SER A 305 5.19 -32.88 5.46
C SER A 305 6.21 -33.12 6.57
N LEU A 306 6.70 -34.35 6.73
CA LEU A 306 7.75 -34.68 7.70
C LEU A 306 9.04 -33.87 7.44
N VAL A 307 9.48 -33.76 6.18
CA VAL A 307 10.66 -32.98 5.79
C VAL A 307 10.45 -31.49 6.05
N PHE A 308 9.30 -30.96 5.65
CA PHE A 308 8.93 -29.56 5.85
C PHE A 308 8.90 -29.19 7.34
N ASN A 309 8.23 -30.00 8.16
CA ASN A 309 7.95 -29.73 9.56
C ASN A 309 9.20 -29.79 10.46
N LYS A 310 10.31 -30.41 10.01
CA LYS A 310 11.61 -30.36 10.71
C LYS A 310 12.16 -28.94 10.88
N SER A 311 11.68 -27.99 10.08
CA SER A 311 12.13 -26.59 10.12
C SER A 311 11.75 -25.86 11.42
N SER A 312 10.65 -26.26 12.08
CA SER A 312 10.08 -25.56 13.24
C SER A 312 9.10 -26.43 14.03
N ARG A 313 9.06 -26.25 15.36
CA ARG A 313 8.07 -26.90 16.23
C ARG A 313 6.63 -26.46 15.96
N PHE A 314 6.42 -25.29 15.36
CA PHE A 314 5.09 -24.72 15.07
C PHE A 314 4.63 -24.91 13.63
N ALA A 315 5.56 -25.09 12.69
CA ALA A 315 5.22 -25.25 11.28
C ALA A 315 4.52 -26.59 11.05
N ARG A 316 3.30 -26.57 10.53
CA ARG A 316 2.64 -27.78 10.03
C ARG A 316 2.18 -27.54 8.60
N LEU A 317 2.81 -28.27 7.67
CA LEU A 317 2.38 -28.30 6.27
C LEU A 317 0.95 -28.82 6.19
N GLN A 318 0.10 -28.08 5.49
CA GLN A 318 -1.32 -28.39 5.28
C GLN A 318 -1.57 -28.85 3.85
N ASP A 319 -0.95 -28.20 2.87
CA ASP A 319 -1.18 -28.46 1.44
C ASP A 319 -0.02 -27.96 0.58
N VAL A 320 0.12 -28.50 -0.63
CA VAL A 320 1.02 -28.01 -1.68
C VAL A 320 0.29 -27.96 -3.01
N HIS A 321 -0.13 -26.77 -3.41
CA HIS A 321 -0.83 -26.56 -4.68
C HIS A 321 0.15 -26.23 -5.81
N CYS A 322 0.22 -27.06 -6.85
CA CYS A 322 1.19 -26.89 -7.93
C CYS A 322 0.58 -26.35 -9.23
N ALA A 323 1.23 -25.35 -9.84
CA ALA A 323 0.86 -24.79 -11.15
C ALA A 323 2.05 -24.84 -12.13
N LEU A 324 1.79 -25.19 -13.39
CA LEU A 324 2.81 -25.27 -14.45
C LEU A 324 2.67 -24.11 -15.44
N ALA A 325 3.82 -23.60 -15.91
CA ALA A 325 3.91 -22.72 -17.07
C ALA A 325 5.05 -23.20 -17.98
N GLY A 326 4.70 -24.01 -18.99
CA GLY A 326 5.69 -24.70 -19.82
C GLY A 326 6.53 -25.67 -18.99
N ARG A 327 7.85 -25.46 -18.96
CA ARG A 327 8.81 -26.25 -18.16
C ARG A 327 9.09 -25.68 -16.77
N ASN A 328 8.36 -24.65 -16.35
CA ASN A 328 8.48 -24.05 -15.03
C ASN A 328 7.34 -24.56 -14.13
N LEU A 329 7.65 -24.83 -12.86
CA LEU A 329 6.72 -25.29 -11.84
C LEU A 329 6.69 -24.31 -10.66
N TYR A 330 5.49 -23.94 -10.23
CA TYR A 330 5.23 -23.11 -9.06
C TYR A 330 4.52 -23.95 -8.02
N MET A 331 5.10 -24.11 -6.84
CA MET A 331 4.56 -25.00 -5.79
C MET A 331 4.13 -24.18 -4.59
N ARG A 332 2.85 -23.92 -4.40
CA ARG A 332 2.33 -23.10 -3.31
C ARG A 332 2.13 -23.94 -2.06
N PHE A 333 3.11 -23.90 -1.14
CA PHE A 333 3.04 -24.54 0.16
C PHE A 333 2.16 -23.72 1.09
N THR A 334 1.22 -24.38 1.78
CA THR A 334 0.36 -23.79 2.80
C THR A 334 0.68 -24.41 4.15
N CYS A 335 0.89 -23.58 5.17
CA CYS A 335 1.41 -24.03 6.47
C CYS A 335 0.81 -23.23 7.62
N SER A 336 0.45 -23.91 8.72
CA SER A 336 0.16 -23.22 9.99
C SER A 336 1.44 -22.77 10.68
N THR A 337 1.41 -21.63 11.36
CA THR A 337 2.62 -20.94 11.85
C THR A 337 2.56 -20.58 13.34
N GLY A 338 1.62 -21.18 14.07
CA GLY A 338 1.29 -20.77 15.43
C GLY A 338 0.84 -19.31 15.46
N ASP A 339 1.33 -18.55 16.43
CA ASP A 339 0.98 -17.13 16.60
C ASP A 339 1.87 -16.17 15.81
N ALA A 340 2.87 -16.68 15.08
CA ALA A 340 3.65 -15.86 14.16
C ALA A 340 2.89 -15.70 12.84
N MET A 341 3.05 -14.55 12.17
CA MET A 341 2.62 -14.39 10.78
C MET A 341 3.32 -15.42 9.87
N GLY A 342 4.60 -15.69 10.16
CA GLY A 342 5.24 -16.97 9.81
C GLY A 342 6.03 -17.03 8.50
N MET A 343 6.20 -15.93 7.79
CA MET A 343 6.91 -15.91 6.49
C MET A 343 8.31 -16.52 6.49
N ASN A 344 9.12 -16.24 7.51
CA ASN A 344 10.45 -16.84 7.64
C ASN A 344 10.37 -18.35 7.93
N MET A 345 9.39 -18.76 8.74
CA MET A 345 9.16 -20.14 9.13
C MET A 345 8.78 -21.00 7.92
N VAL A 346 7.81 -20.54 7.12
CA VAL A 346 7.36 -21.24 5.91
C VAL A 346 8.51 -21.33 4.89
N SER A 347 9.28 -20.26 4.71
CA SER A 347 10.39 -20.25 3.75
C SER A 347 11.47 -21.28 4.09
N LYS A 348 11.80 -21.43 5.38
CA LYS A 348 12.73 -22.48 5.84
C LYS A 348 12.19 -23.89 5.59
N GLY A 349 10.89 -24.12 5.83
CA GLY A 349 10.24 -25.39 5.53
C GLY A 349 10.29 -25.74 4.05
N VAL A 350 10.02 -24.76 3.18
CA VAL A 350 10.15 -24.93 1.73
C VAL A 350 11.57 -25.31 1.33
N GLN A 351 12.59 -24.63 1.87
CA GLN A 351 13.99 -24.95 1.55
C GLN A 351 14.33 -26.41 1.86
N ASN A 352 13.91 -26.93 3.02
CA ASN A 352 14.12 -28.34 3.37
C ASN A 352 13.50 -29.30 2.34
N VAL A 353 12.30 -28.99 1.84
CA VAL A 353 11.64 -29.81 0.82
C VAL A 353 12.40 -29.73 -0.51
N LEU A 354 12.84 -28.53 -0.92
CA LEU A 354 13.64 -28.38 -2.13
C LEU A 354 14.95 -29.18 -2.07
N ASP A 355 15.67 -29.13 -0.93
CA ASP A 355 16.90 -29.90 -0.73
C ASP A 355 16.66 -31.41 -0.74
N TYR A 356 15.50 -31.86 -0.24
CA TYR A 356 15.09 -33.26 -0.30
C TYR A 356 14.79 -33.70 -1.74
N LEU A 357 14.07 -32.88 -2.51
CA LEU A 357 13.70 -33.17 -3.91
C LEU A 357 14.91 -33.27 -4.85
N GLN A 358 16.02 -32.58 -4.54
CA GLN A 358 17.25 -32.63 -5.35
C GLN A 358 17.84 -34.04 -5.52
N ARG A 359 17.46 -35.00 -4.68
CA ARG A 359 17.91 -36.41 -4.81
C ARG A 359 17.29 -37.11 -6.02
N ASP A 360 15.98 -36.94 -6.22
CA ASP A 360 15.22 -37.63 -7.27
C ASP A 360 14.97 -36.74 -8.49
N PHE A 361 15.11 -35.43 -8.32
CA PHE A 361 15.04 -34.40 -9.35
C PHE A 361 16.31 -33.55 -9.37
N PRO A 362 17.51 -34.14 -9.59
CA PRO A 362 18.79 -33.38 -9.63
C PRO A 362 18.87 -32.40 -10.81
N ASP A 363 17.96 -32.54 -11.77
CA ASP A 363 17.78 -31.67 -12.93
C ASP A 363 16.86 -30.47 -12.66
N MET A 364 16.36 -30.33 -11.42
CA MET A 364 15.57 -29.19 -10.97
C MET A 364 16.44 -27.97 -10.68
N ASP A 365 16.17 -26.88 -11.39
CA ASP A 365 16.75 -25.56 -11.18
C ASP A 365 15.81 -24.71 -10.31
N VAL A 366 16.25 -24.35 -9.10
CA VAL A 366 15.50 -23.47 -8.19
C VAL A 366 15.76 -22.02 -8.59
N ILE A 367 14.87 -21.45 -9.41
CA ILE A 367 14.99 -20.06 -9.88
C ILE A 367 14.82 -19.06 -8.73
N SER A 368 13.85 -19.32 -7.86
CA SER A 368 13.57 -18.46 -6.71
C SER A 368 12.74 -19.21 -5.68
N ILE A 369 13.00 -18.98 -4.39
CA ILE A 369 12.16 -19.48 -3.31
C ILE A 369 10.79 -18.78 -3.27
N SER A 370 10.65 -17.61 -3.90
CA SER A 370 9.42 -16.85 -4.02
C SER A 370 9.17 -16.50 -5.48
N GLY A 371 8.42 -17.35 -6.17
CA GLY A 371 8.00 -17.23 -7.56
C GLY A 371 6.75 -16.36 -7.76
N ASN A 372 6.42 -15.49 -6.81
CA ASN A 372 5.21 -14.65 -6.79
C ASN A 372 3.85 -15.39 -6.77
N PHE A 373 3.84 -16.73 -6.71
CA PHE A 373 2.61 -17.53 -6.58
C PHE A 373 2.18 -17.75 -5.11
N CYS A 374 2.82 -17.09 -4.14
CA CYS A 374 2.40 -17.13 -2.73
C CYS A 374 0.96 -16.59 -2.58
N ALA A 375 0.59 -15.40 -3.10
CA ALA A 375 1.42 -14.23 -3.46
C ALA A 375 1.60 -13.33 -2.22
N ASP A 376 2.66 -12.51 -2.16
CA ASP A 376 2.99 -11.73 -0.95
C ASP A 376 3.23 -10.26 -1.26
N LYS A 377 2.47 -9.35 -0.64
CA LYS A 377 2.48 -7.89 -0.86
C LYS A 377 2.13 -7.49 -2.29
N LYS A 378 1.36 -8.31 -3.01
CA LYS A 378 0.90 -8.03 -4.38
C LYS A 378 -0.56 -8.45 -4.54
N PRO A 379 -1.40 -7.66 -5.24
CA PRO A 379 -2.77 -8.06 -5.51
C PRO A 379 -2.77 -9.31 -6.40
N ALA A 380 -3.35 -10.41 -5.91
CA ALA A 380 -3.34 -11.69 -6.62
C ALA A 380 -4.62 -12.50 -6.37
N ALA A 381 -5.21 -13.02 -7.45
CA ALA A 381 -6.45 -13.78 -7.41
C ALA A 381 -6.32 -15.07 -6.60
N VAL A 382 -5.14 -15.68 -6.58
CA VAL A 382 -4.89 -16.89 -5.79
C VAL A 382 -5.13 -16.63 -4.29
N ASN A 383 -4.81 -15.44 -3.77
CA ASN A 383 -5.06 -15.12 -2.36
C ASN A 383 -6.55 -14.82 -2.10
N TRP A 384 -7.25 -14.27 -3.09
CA TRP A 384 -8.70 -14.07 -3.02
C TRP A 384 -9.47 -15.40 -3.01
N ILE A 385 -9.07 -16.34 -3.86
CA ILE A 385 -9.79 -17.61 -4.09
C ILE A 385 -9.37 -18.67 -3.07
N GLU A 386 -8.07 -18.87 -2.90
CA GLU A 386 -7.54 -19.94 -2.03
C GLU A 386 -7.28 -19.49 -0.59
N GLY A 387 -7.33 -18.19 -0.33
CA GLY A 387 -6.95 -17.60 0.95
C GLY A 387 -5.44 -17.56 1.18
N ARG A 388 -5.02 -16.80 2.18
CA ARG A 388 -3.62 -16.71 2.64
C ARG A 388 -3.54 -16.09 4.04
N GLY A 389 -2.82 -16.70 4.96
CA GLY A 389 -2.90 -16.31 6.37
C GLY A 389 -4.24 -16.76 6.94
N LYS A 390 -5.08 -15.84 7.42
CA LYS A 390 -6.36 -16.15 8.06
C LYS A 390 -7.52 -15.70 7.18
N SER A 391 -8.38 -16.64 6.82
CA SER A 391 -9.65 -16.35 6.16
C SER A 391 -10.73 -16.17 7.22
N VAL A 392 -11.37 -15.01 7.27
CA VAL A 392 -12.34 -14.67 8.32
C VAL A 392 -13.63 -14.16 7.70
N VAL A 393 -14.76 -14.61 8.24
CA VAL A 393 -16.07 -13.97 8.03
C VAL A 393 -16.52 -13.35 9.35
N CYS A 394 -17.07 -12.14 9.29
CA CYS A 394 -17.66 -11.47 10.43
C CYS A 394 -19.01 -10.84 10.04
N GLU A 395 -20.02 -11.00 10.87
CA GLU A 395 -21.37 -10.54 10.59
C GLU A 395 -22.08 -9.93 11.80
N ALA A 396 -23.10 -9.11 11.55
CA ALA A 396 -23.97 -8.55 12.56
C ALA A 396 -25.38 -8.28 11.98
N ILE A 397 -26.38 -8.26 12.87
CA ILE A 397 -27.71 -7.72 12.57
C ILE A 397 -27.82 -6.35 13.25
N ILE A 398 -28.11 -5.31 12.48
CA ILE A 398 -28.28 -3.93 12.96
C ILE A 398 -29.75 -3.57 12.94
N LYS A 399 -30.29 -3.26 14.13
CA LYS A 399 -31.73 -3.01 14.31
C LYS A 399 -32.16 -1.73 13.60
N GLU A 400 -33.39 -1.68 13.10
CA GLU A 400 -33.97 -0.52 12.37
C GLU A 400 -33.71 0.82 13.10
N GLU A 401 -34.04 0.85 14.38
CA GLU A 401 -33.89 2.03 15.23
C GLU A 401 -32.44 2.50 15.35
N VAL A 402 -31.48 1.58 15.29
CA VAL A 402 -30.05 1.86 15.34
C VAL A 402 -29.57 2.40 13.99
N VAL A 403 -30.05 1.83 12.88
CA VAL A 403 -29.78 2.38 11.54
C VAL A 403 -30.26 3.83 11.45
N LYS A 404 -31.46 4.13 11.92
CA LYS A 404 -32.00 5.50 11.94
C LYS A 404 -31.27 6.43 12.91
N LYS A 405 -31.12 6.01 14.18
CA LYS A 405 -30.62 6.89 15.25
C LYS A 405 -29.11 7.01 15.30
N VAL A 406 -28.37 5.94 15.04
CA VAL A 406 -26.89 5.95 15.09
C VAL A 406 -26.33 6.19 13.70
N LEU A 407 -26.77 5.42 12.71
CA LEU A 407 -26.22 5.47 11.34
C LEU A 407 -26.84 6.57 10.46
N LYS A 408 -27.94 7.19 10.91
CA LYS A 408 -28.57 8.35 10.27
C LYS A 408 -28.97 8.08 8.81
N THR A 409 -29.42 6.87 8.53
CA THR A 409 -29.87 6.41 7.21
C THR A 409 -31.03 5.41 7.36
N ASN A 410 -31.36 4.66 6.31
CA ASN A 410 -32.32 3.56 6.32
C ASN A 410 -31.72 2.30 5.66
N VAL A 411 -32.34 1.14 5.90
CA VAL A 411 -31.85 -0.18 5.42
C VAL A 411 -31.83 -0.25 3.90
N LEU A 412 -32.90 0.16 3.23
CA LEU A 412 -33.01 0.10 1.77
C LEU A 412 -31.87 0.86 1.07
N ALA A 413 -31.59 2.07 1.54
CA ALA A 413 -30.50 2.90 1.00
C ALA A 413 -29.12 2.27 1.20
N LEU A 414 -28.89 1.56 2.31
CA LEU A 414 -27.64 0.85 2.55
C LEU A 414 -27.47 -0.37 1.64
N VAL A 415 -28.52 -1.17 1.49
CA VAL A 415 -28.52 -2.33 0.60
C VAL A 415 -28.31 -1.89 -0.84
N GLU A 416 -29.06 -0.89 -1.32
CA GLU A 416 -28.91 -0.34 -2.67
C GLU A 416 -27.51 0.24 -2.89
N LEU A 417 -26.99 1.03 -1.94
CA LEU A 417 -25.64 1.59 -2.04
C LEU A 417 -24.59 0.48 -2.09
N ASN A 418 -24.68 -0.56 -1.25
CA ASN A 418 -23.72 -1.65 -1.27
C ASN A 418 -23.72 -2.38 -2.61
N MET A 419 -24.92 -2.67 -3.15
CA MET A 419 -25.08 -3.29 -4.47
C MET A 419 -24.45 -2.44 -5.58
N ILE A 420 -24.74 -1.13 -5.62
CA ILE A 420 -24.26 -0.26 -6.70
C ILE A 420 -22.78 0.08 -6.55
N LYS A 421 -22.30 0.37 -5.33
CA LYS A 421 -20.92 0.79 -5.08
C LYS A 421 -19.98 -0.40 -4.95
N ASN A 422 -20.17 -1.20 -3.91
CA ASN A 422 -19.19 -2.21 -3.49
C ASN A 422 -19.19 -3.41 -4.43
N LEU A 423 -20.33 -3.76 -5.04
CA LEU A 423 -20.43 -4.86 -5.99
C LEU A 423 -20.33 -4.36 -7.44
N ALA A 424 -21.34 -3.68 -7.96
CA ALA A 424 -21.39 -3.28 -9.36
C ALA A 424 -20.25 -2.29 -9.73
N GLY A 425 -20.00 -1.29 -8.91
CA GLY A 425 -18.92 -0.32 -9.13
C GLY A 425 -17.54 -0.98 -9.15
N SER A 426 -17.27 -1.86 -8.19
CA SER A 426 -16.03 -2.65 -8.13
C SER A 426 -15.89 -3.60 -9.33
N ALA A 427 -16.99 -4.21 -9.77
CA ALA A 427 -17.00 -5.06 -10.96
C ALA A 427 -16.67 -4.25 -12.23
N VAL A 428 -17.28 -3.06 -12.39
CA VAL A 428 -16.97 -2.14 -13.51
C VAL A 428 -15.51 -1.70 -13.47
N ALA A 429 -14.94 -1.50 -12.27
CA ALA A 429 -13.53 -1.13 -12.09
C ALA A 429 -12.55 -2.30 -12.33
N GLY A 430 -13.04 -3.53 -12.49
CA GLY A 430 -12.17 -4.72 -12.55
C GLY A 430 -11.41 -4.98 -11.24
N ALA A 431 -12.00 -4.62 -10.10
CA ALA A 431 -11.35 -4.72 -8.80
C ALA A 431 -11.06 -6.19 -8.44
N LEU A 432 -9.85 -6.45 -7.96
CA LEU A 432 -9.43 -7.76 -7.45
C LEU A 432 -9.51 -7.78 -5.92
N GLY A 433 -10.47 -8.53 -5.38
CA GLY A 433 -10.70 -8.62 -3.92
C GLY A 433 -11.19 -7.34 -3.24
N GLY A 434 -11.41 -6.26 -3.99
CA GLY A 434 -11.80 -4.94 -3.50
C GLY A 434 -13.31 -4.68 -3.51
N PHE A 435 -14.14 -5.61 -3.06
CA PHE A 435 -15.61 -5.48 -3.05
C PHE A 435 -16.12 -4.86 -1.74
N ASN A 436 -15.50 -3.76 -1.32
CA ASN A 436 -15.72 -3.11 -0.03
C ASN A 436 -15.58 -1.58 -0.15
N ALA A 437 -15.87 -0.85 0.93
CA ALA A 437 -15.78 0.59 0.95
C ALA A 437 -14.38 1.10 1.31
N HIS A 438 -13.82 0.67 2.43
CA HIS A 438 -12.53 1.12 2.96
C HIS A 438 -11.86 0.12 3.92
N ALA A 439 -11.96 -1.19 3.68
CA ALA A 439 -11.31 -2.20 4.54
C ALA A 439 -9.81 -1.90 4.77
N SER A 440 -9.12 -1.43 3.72
CA SER A 440 -7.71 -1.01 3.76
C SER A 440 -7.40 0.06 4.81
N ASN A 441 -8.31 1.01 5.07
CA ASN A 441 -8.08 2.05 6.09
C ASN A 441 -8.01 1.44 7.49
N ILE A 442 -8.94 0.53 7.79
CA ILE A 442 -9.02 -0.10 9.10
C ILE A 442 -7.85 -1.06 9.30
N VAL A 443 -7.59 -1.92 8.30
CA VAL A 443 -6.49 -2.88 8.33
C VAL A 443 -5.17 -2.15 8.55
N SER A 444 -4.86 -1.11 7.77
CA SER A 444 -3.63 -0.32 7.92
C SER A 444 -3.50 0.28 9.32
N ALA A 445 -4.57 0.90 9.84
CA ALA A 445 -4.52 1.57 11.14
C ALA A 445 -4.31 0.57 12.30
N VAL A 446 -4.96 -0.59 12.25
CA VAL A 446 -4.76 -1.65 13.25
C VAL A 446 -3.37 -2.28 13.09
N PHE A 447 -2.92 -2.52 11.86
CA PHE A 447 -1.62 -3.14 11.57
C PHE A 447 -0.46 -2.31 12.11
N ILE A 448 -0.46 -1.01 11.84
CA ILE A 448 0.57 -0.10 12.35
C ILE A 448 0.54 -0.04 13.88
N ALA A 449 -0.65 0.07 14.48
CA ALA A 449 -0.80 0.11 15.93
C ALA A 449 -0.30 -1.18 16.62
N THR A 450 -0.47 -2.34 15.97
CA THR A 450 -0.19 -3.65 16.57
C THR A 450 1.09 -4.30 16.06
N GLY A 451 1.92 -3.57 15.30
CA GLY A 451 3.24 -4.03 14.87
C GLY A 451 3.23 -5.12 13.79
N GLN A 452 2.17 -5.16 12.99
CA GLN A 452 2.08 -5.99 11.80
C GLN A 452 2.89 -5.36 10.65
N ASP A 453 3.00 -6.06 9.53
CA ASP A 453 3.66 -5.55 8.32
C ASP A 453 2.66 -4.71 7.49
N PRO A 454 2.81 -3.37 7.41
CA PRO A 454 1.82 -2.53 6.72
C PRO A 454 1.77 -2.79 5.20
N ALA A 455 2.81 -3.36 4.60
CA ALA A 455 2.81 -3.68 3.18
C ALA A 455 1.89 -4.88 2.86
N GLN A 456 1.58 -5.73 3.85
CA GLN A 456 0.62 -6.82 3.71
C GLN A 456 -0.84 -6.33 3.66
N ASN A 457 -1.10 -5.04 3.91
CA ASN A 457 -2.42 -4.45 3.70
C ASN A 457 -2.93 -4.65 2.26
N VAL A 458 -2.05 -4.79 1.26
CA VAL A 458 -2.43 -5.05 -0.14
C VAL A 458 -3.38 -6.25 -0.26
N GLU A 459 -3.13 -7.33 0.48
CA GLU A 459 -3.91 -8.56 0.41
C GLU A 459 -4.77 -8.75 1.66
N SER A 460 -4.29 -8.29 2.82
CA SER A 460 -5.05 -8.33 4.07
C SER A 460 -6.30 -7.46 4.05
N SER A 461 -6.40 -6.50 3.11
CA SER A 461 -7.59 -5.70 2.87
C SER A 461 -8.54 -6.26 1.81
N HIS A 462 -8.22 -7.42 1.22
CA HIS A 462 -9.20 -8.15 0.40
C HIS A 462 -10.44 -8.41 1.24
N CYS A 463 -11.57 -7.88 0.78
CA CYS A 463 -12.81 -7.90 1.52
C CYS A 463 -13.98 -7.79 0.56
N ILE A 464 -14.99 -8.65 0.76
CA ILE A 464 -16.33 -8.46 0.20
C ILE A 464 -17.30 -8.11 1.33
N THR A 465 -17.99 -6.99 1.15
CA THR A 465 -19.04 -6.52 2.05
C THR A 465 -20.42 -6.87 1.48
N MET A 466 -21.22 -7.60 2.24
CA MET A 466 -22.60 -7.93 1.88
C MET A 466 -23.57 -7.27 2.85
N MET A 467 -24.71 -6.84 2.31
CA MET A 467 -25.77 -6.17 3.06
C MET A 467 -27.12 -6.67 2.56
N GLU A 468 -27.93 -7.15 3.48
CA GLU A 468 -29.25 -7.71 3.19
C GLU A 468 -30.28 -7.18 4.19
N ALA A 469 -31.49 -6.94 3.70
CA ALA A 469 -32.60 -6.56 4.56
C ALA A 469 -33.17 -7.83 5.21
N THR A 470 -33.35 -7.82 6.54
CA THR A 470 -33.90 -8.93 7.31
C THR A 470 -35.08 -8.46 8.15
N ASN A 471 -35.80 -9.39 8.80
CA ASN A 471 -36.95 -9.07 9.65
C ASN A 471 -37.99 -8.18 8.93
N ASP A 472 -38.50 -8.69 7.80
CA ASP A 472 -39.42 -7.98 6.90
C ASP A 472 -38.91 -6.61 6.40
N GLY A 473 -37.59 -6.49 6.27
CA GLY A 473 -36.92 -5.29 5.77
C GLY A 473 -36.64 -4.20 6.81
N LYS A 474 -36.91 -4.47 8.09
CA LYS A 474 -36.67 -3.52 9.19
C LYS A 474 -35.22 -3.48 9.61
N ASP A 475 -34.59 -4.65 9.70
CA ASP A 475 -33.23 -4.78 10.19
C ASP A 475 -32.25 -5.01 9.03
N LEU A 476 -30.98 -4.70 9.26
CA LEU A 476 -29.90 -4.88 8.30
C LEU A 476 -29.03 -6.04 8.77
N HIS A 477 -28.95 -7.11 8.00
CA HIS A 477 -27.82 -8.03 8.08
C HIS A 477 -26.65 -7.43 7.29
N VAL A 478 -25.47 -7.44 7.89
CA VAL A 478 -24.24 -6.99 7.26
C VAL A 478 -23.13 -7.97 7.57
N SER A 479 -22.32 -8.30 6.56
CA SER A 479 -21.15 -9.16 6.73
C SER A 479 -19.95 -8.66 5.93
N VAL A 480 -18.77 -9.02 6.42
CA VAL A 480 -17.51 -8.88 5.70
C VAL A 480 -16.84 -10.25 5.62
N THR A 481 -16.31 -10.59 4.45
CA THR A 481 -15.50 -11.79 4.26
C THR A 481 -14.12 -11.39 3.76
N MET A 482 -13.10 -11.72 4.55
CA MET A 482 -11.71 -11.34 4.33
C MET A 482 -10.86 -12.61 4.21
N PRO A 483 -10.57 -13.09 2.98
CA PRO A 483 -9.97 -14.41 2.79
C PRO A 483 -8.47 -14.46 3.10
N SER A 484 -7.80 -13.31 3.23
CA SER A 484 -6.33 -13.25 3.24
C SER A 484 -5.71 -12.34 4.30
N ILE A 485 -6.20 -12.36 5.56
CA ILE A 485 -5.65 -11.54 6.65
C ILE A 485 -4.31 -12.12 7.13
N GLU A 486 -3.23 -11.37 6.95
CA GLU A 486 -1.87 -11.78 7.34
C GLU A 486 -1.46 -11.09 8.63
N VAL A 487 -1.69 -11.77 9.76
CA VAL A 487 -1.36 -11.24 11.09
C VAL A 487 -0.60 -12.24 11.94
N GLY A 488 0.16 -11.71 12.88
CA GLY A 488 0.83 -12.44 13.95
C GLY A 488 0.89 -11.62 15.23
N THR A 489 1.08 -12.29 16.35
CA THR A 489 1.25 -11.67 17.68
C THR A 489 2.62 -11.92 18.27
N VAL A 490 3.50 -12.57 17.49
CA VAL A 490 4.91 -12.86 17.78
C VAL A 490 5.78 -12.55 16.57
N GLY A 491 6.92 -11.88 16.82
CA GLY A 491 7.95 -11.58 15.82
C GLY A 491 7.68 -10.30 15.02
N GLY A 492 8.71 -9.81 14.34
CA GLY A 492 8.62 -8.54 13.61
C GLY A 492 8.37 -7.36 14.56
N GLY A 493 7.49 -6.44 14.17
CA GLY A 493 7.20 -5.24 14.95
C GLY A 493 6.39 -5.49 16.24
N THR A 494 5.84 -6.69 16.44
CA THR A 494 4.92 -6.98 17.58
C THR A 494 5.62 -6.92 18.94
N GLN A 495 6.95 -7.00 18.96
CA GLN A 495 7.77 -6.96 20.17
C GLN A 495 8.10 -5.53 20.63
N LEU A 496 7.96 -4.53 19.75
CA LEU A 496 8.23 -3.14 20.09
C LEU A 496 7.24 -2.67 21.15
N ALA A 497 7.72 -1.89 22.13
CA ALA A 497 6.97 -1.61 23.35
C ALA A 497 5.56 -1.04 23.10
N SER A 498 5.43 -0.06 22.21
CA SER A 498 4.14 0.57 21.89
C SER A 498 3.18 -0.39 21.19
N GLN A 499 3.68 -1.18 20.23
CA GLN A 499 2.91 -2.17 19.48
C GLN A 499 2.49 -3.33 20.37
N ALA A 500 3.39 -3.79 21.24
CA ALA A 500 3.11 -4.82 22.24
C ALA A 500 2.02 -4.36 23.23
N ALA A 501 2.01 -3.09 23.64
CA ALA A 501 0.96 -2.54 24.49
C ALA A 501 -0.41 -2.52 23.78
N CYS A 502 -0.44 -2.23 22.47
CA CYS A 502 -1.67 -2.29 21.67
C CYS A 502 -2.19 -3.73 21.52
N LEU A 503 -1.31 -4.72 21.35
CA LEU A 503 -1.69 -6.14 21.36
C LEU A 503 -2.19 -6.60 22.73
N ASP A 504 -1.62 -6.08 23.81
CA ASP A 504 -2.02 -6.38 25.19
C ASP A 504 -3.42 -5.82 25.50
N LEU A 505 -3.72 -4.60 25.04
CA LEU A 505 -5.06 -4.00 25.11
C LEU A 505 -6.14 -4.89 24.46
N LEU A 506 -5.78 -5.61 23.39
CA LEU A 506 -6.65 -6.55 22.71
C LEU A 506 -6.67 -7.94 23.35
N GLY A 507 -5.80 -8.20 24.34
CA GLY A 507 -5.66 -9.50 25.01
C GLY A 507 -5.01 -10.58 24.15
N VAL A 508 -4.20 -10.21 23.15
CA VAL A 508 -3.61 -11.14 22.16
C VAL A 508 -2.08 -11.05 22.09
N LYS A 509 -1.42 -10.36 23.01
CA LYS A 509 0.04 -10.22 23.01
C LYS A 509 0.74 -11.58 23.15
N GLY A 510 1.73 -11.83 22.30
CA GLY A 510 2.61 -12.99 22.40
C GLY A 510 1.97 -14.29 21.91
N ALA A 511 2.67 -15.40 22.19
CA ALA A 511 2.21 -16.74 21.83
C ALA A 511 1.15 -17.24 22.81
N SER A 512 0.13 -17.92 22.31
CA SER A 512 -0.79 -18.67 23.16
C SER A 512 -0.14 -19.97 23.61
N MET A 513 -0.02 -20.15 24.93
CA MET A 513 0.61 -21.33 25.53
C MET A 513 -0.31 -22.56 25.50
N GLU A 514 -1.63 -22.34 25.57
CA GLU A 514 -2.62 -23.42 25.59
C GLU A 514 -2.99 -23.89 24.17
N SER A 515 -3.10 -22.96 23.22
CA SER A 515 -3.53 -23.27 21.86
C SER A 515 -2.75 -22.44 20.85
N PRO A 516 -1.61 -22.96 20.33
CA PRO A 516 -0.80 -22.23 19.35
C PRO A 516 -1.61 -21.67 18.19
N GLY A 517 -1.41 -20.38 17.92
CA GLY A 517 -2.14 -19.62 16.90
C GLY A 517 -3.47 -19.02 17.36
N ALA A 518 -3.93 -19.28 18.60
CA ALA A 518 -5.19 -18.73 19.07
C ALA A 518 -5.17 -17.21 19.19
N ASN A 519 -4.05 -16.61 19.60
CA ASN A 519 -3.94 -15.16 19.70
C ASN A 519 -3.95 -14.52 18.31
N ALA A 520 -3.20 -15.09 17.36
CA ALA A 520 -3.19 -14.59 15.99
C ALA A 520 -4.55 -14.76 15.29
N ARG A 521 -5.26 -15.87 15.52
CA ARG A 521 -6.64 -16.08 15.03
C ARG A 521 -7.59 -15.05 15.61
N LEU A 522 -7.53 -14.81 16.93
CA LEU A 522 -8.35 -13.80 17.58
C LEU A 522 -8.05 -12.39 17.05
N LEU A 523 -6.77 -12.04 16.83
CA LEU A 523 -6.41 -10.76 16.23
C LEU A 523 -7.02 -10.59 14.82
N ALA A 524 -7.00 -11.63 13.98
CA ALA A 524 -7.64 -11.55 12.66
C ALA A 524 -9.17 -11.37 12.77
N THR A 525 -9.82 -12.04 13.72
CA THR A 525 -11.25 -11.86 13.99
C THR A 525 -11.57 -10.43 14.45
N ILE A 526 -10.73 -9.85 15.33
CA ILE A 526 -10.87 -8.45 15.76
C ILE A 526 -10.67 -7.49 14.58
N VAL A 527 -9.68 -7.74 13.71
CA VAL A 527 -9.47 -6.94 12.49
C VAL A 527 -10.71 -6.98 11.60
N ALA A 528 -11.27 -8.17 11.33
CA ALA A 528 -12.49 -8.31 10.54
C ALA A 528 -13.70 -7.61 11.18
N GLY A 529 -13.88 -7.72 12.50
CA GLY A 529 -14.94 -7.01 13.21
C GLY A 529 -14.77 -5.49 13.21
N ALA A 530 -13.53 -4.99 13.27
CA ALA A 530 -13.23 -3.57 13.11
C ALA A 530 -13.52 -3.09 11.68
N VAL A 531 -13.21 -3.91 10.66
CA VAL A 531 -13.55 -3.62 9.25
C VAL A 531 -15.06 -3.57 9.09
N LEU A 532 -15.82 -4.54 9.64
CA LEU A 532 -17.28 -4.54 9.64
C LEU A 532 -17.86 -3.23 10.23
N ALA A 533 -17.34 -2.78 11.38
CA ALA A 533 -17.72 -1.51 11.99
C ALA A 533 -17.40 -0.31 11.08
N GLY A 534 -16.20 -0.28 10.50
CA GLY A 534 -15.77 0.74 9.55
C GLY A 534 -16.68 0.82 8.33
N GLU A 535 -16.92 -0.32 7.67
CA GLU A 535 -17.77 -0.46 6.48
C GLU A 535 -19.17 0.08 6.75
N LEU A 536 -19.79 -0.38 7.84
CA LEU A 536 -21.13 0.03 8.25
C LEU A 536 -21.23 1.54 8.41
N SER A 537 -20.26 2.16 9.08
CA SER A 537 -20.28 3.60 9.34
C SER A 537 -20.05 4.45 8.08
N LEU A 538 -19.07 4.07 7.24
CA LEU A 538 -18.75 4.81 6.02
C LEU A 538 -19.88 4.71 4.99
N LEU A 539 -20.40 3.50 4.74
CA LEU A 539 -21.53 3.30 3.83
C LEU A 539 -22.76 4.08 4.29
N SER A 540 -23.00 4.15 5.60
CA SER A 540 -24.08 4.96 6.16
C SER A 540 -23.88 6.46 5.94
N ALA A 541 -22.66 6.96 6.11
CA ALA A 541 -22.33 8.36 5.83
C ALA A 541 -22.48 8.71 4.34
N LEU A 542 -22.13 7.78 3.44
CA LEU A 542 -22.32 7.92 2.00
C LEU A 542 -23.81 7.93 1.63
N ALA A 543 -24.58 6.97 2.12
CA ALA A 543 -26.02 6.87 1.87
C ALA A 543 -26.78 8.12 2.36
N ALA A 544 -26.31 8.75 3.44
CA ALA A 544 -26.88 9.97 3.98
C ALA A 544 -26.32 11.28 3.35
N GLY A 545 -25.36 11.19 2.42
CA GLY A 545 -24.72 12.37 1.82
C GLY A 545 -23.86 13.21 2.79
N GLN A 546 -23.33 12.59 3.85
CA GLN A 546 -22.65 13.26 4.96
C GLN A 546 -21.11 13.25 4.88
N LEU A 547 -20.53 12.51 3.93
CA LEU A 547 -19.08 12.30 3.87
C LEU A 547 -18.28 13.62 3.84
N VAL A 548 -18.61 14.51 2.89
CA VAL A 548 -17.88 15.79 2.70
C VAL A 548 -17.94 16.67 3.94
N LYS A 549 -19.12 16.77 4.59
CA LYS A 549 -19.31 17.59 5.80
C LYS A 549 -18.45 17.07 6.96
N SER A 550 -18.38 15.75 7.13
CA SER A 550 -17.57 15.14 8.18
C SER A 550 -16.07 15.33 7.94
N HIS A 551 -15.58 15.07 6.72
CA HIS A 551 -14.17 15.32 6.37
C HIS A 551 -13.78 16.78 6.53
N MET A 552 -14.65 17.72 6.13
CA MET A 552 -14.38 19.15 6.31
C MET A 552 -14.27 19.57 7.78
N LYS A 553 -14.99 18.90 8.69
CA LYS A 553 -14.99 19.23 10.12
C LYS A 553 -13.78 18.67 10.88
N TYR A 554 -13.33 17.47 10.53
CA TYR A 554 -12.31 16.75 11.33
C TYR A 554 -11.01 16.45 10.57
N ASN A 555 -10.98 16.54 9.25
CA ASN A 555 -9.81 16.22 8.42
C ASN A 555 -9.21 17.46 7.72
N ARG A 556 -9.68 18.66 8.05
CA ARG A 556 -9.02 19.94 7.72
C ARG A 556 -8.90 20.78 8.98
N SER A 557 -7.69 21.24 9.30
CA SER A 557 -7.52 22.25 10.32
C SER A 557 -8.14 23.56 9.80
N GLY A 558 -9.00 24.20 10.58
CA GLY A 558 -9.50 25.55 10.28
C GLY A 558 -8.42 26.64 10.41
N LYS A 559 -7.14 26.27 10.41
CA LYS A 559 -6.01 27.18 10.49
C LYS A 559 -5.71 27.66 9.07
N ASP A 560 -6.00 28.93 8.83
CA ASP A 560 -5.59 29.67 7.65
C ASP A 560 -4.07 29.66 7.54
N LEU A 561 -3.53 28.80 6.68
CA LEU A 561 -2.08 28.64 6.45
C LEU A 561 -1.43 29.89 5.82
N SER A 562 -2.23 30.89 5.41
CA SER A 562 -1.76 32.15 4.83
C SER A 562 -1.41 33.23 5.85
N LYS A 563 -1.77 33.06 7.13
CA LYS A 563 -1.43 34.03 8.18
C LYS A 563 -0.15 33.61 8.87
N PRO A 564 0.91 34.46 8.85
CA PRO A 564 2.07 34.21 9.69
C PRO A 564 1.59 34.20 11.14
N VAL A 565 1.83 33.07 11.81
CA VAL A 565 1.39 32.87 13.18
C VAL A 565 2.32 33.71 14.09
N PRO A 566 1.78 34.45 15.08
CA PRO A 566 2.53 35.43 15.88
C PRO A 566 3.55 34.83 16.86
#